data_AF-A0A8D5UJL1-F1
#
_entry.id   AF-A0A8D5UJL1-F1
#
_cell.length_a   1.000
_cell.length_b   1.000
_cell.length_c   1.000
_cell.angle_alpha   90.00
_cell.angle_beta   90.00
_cell.angle_gamma   90.00
#
_symmetry.space_group_name_H-M   'P 1'
#
loop_
_entity.id
_entity.type
_entity.pdbx_description
1 polymer ?
#
loop_
_entity_poly.entity_id
_entity_poly.type
_entity_poly.pdbx_seq_one_letter_code
_entity_poly.pdbx_strand_id
1 'polypeptide(L)'
;MQQPIIRGLHAVVLFVKDLEKQKRFYRDVLGLEVTYESDQSAFLKCGEQMIALFTHENHPEGARRLEGAVKGISHLEFRIKRSDKEYWLQKLRDAGYHAYKDNF
;
A
#
# COMPACT_ATOMS: atom_id res chain seq x y z
N MET A 1 29.85 16.55 15.96
CA MET A 1 29.11 15.30 15.67
C MET A 1 28.33 15.50 14.39
N GLN A 2 28.33 14.53 13.47
CA GLN A 2 27.63 14.68 12.18
C GLN A 2 26.12 14.49 12.36
N GLN A 3 25.32 15.29 11.66
CA GLN A 3 23.87 15.24 11.73
C GLN A 3 23.36 13.90 11.18
N PRO A 4 22.45 13.20 11.88
CA PRO A 4 21.85 11.97 11.36
C PRO A 4 21.01 12.25 10.11
N ILE A 5 21.04 11.33 9.15
CA ILE A 5 20.28 11.40 7.89
C ILE A 5 19.24 10.28 7.81
N ILE A 6 18.07 10.57 7.23
CA ILE A 6 17.06 9.57 6.86
C ILE A 6 17.65 8.66 5.77
N ARG A 7 17.54 7.34 5.96
CA ARG A 7 18.15 6.33 5.07
C ARG A 7 17.22 5.77 4.00
N GLY A 8 15.92 5.98 4.15
CA GLY A 8 14.90 5.49 3.23
C GLY A 8 13.51 5.51 3.85
N LEU A 9 12.55 4.98 3.11
CA LEU A 9 11.19 4.74 3.58
C LEU A 9 11.11 3.37 4.23
N HIS A 10 10.53 3.28 5.43
CA HIS A 10 10.34 1.99 6.11
C HIS A 10 8.92 1.45 5.87
N ALA A 11 7.91 2.29 6.04
CA ALA A 11 6.52 1.90 5.87
C ALA A 11 5.66 3.06 5.38
N VAL A 12 4.56 2.72 4.71
CA VAL A 12 3.43 3.62 4.46
C VAL A 12 2.22 3.05 5.17
N VAL A 13 1.51 3.88 5.93
CA VAL A 13 0.25 3.50 6.58
C VAL A 13 -0.90 4.17 5.84
N LEU A 14 -1.85 3.36 5.38
CA LEU A 14 -3.05 3.78 4.68
C LEU A 14 -4.25 3.56 5.59
N PHE A 15 -5.00 4.63 5.85
CA PHE A 15 -6.32 4.50 6.44
C PHE A 15 -7.31 4.09 5.35
N VAL A 16 -8.01 2.99 5.57
CA VAL A 16 -8.89 2.36 4.59
C VAL A 16 -10.31 2.24 5.12
N LYS A 17 -11.29 2.46 4.24
CA LYS A 17 -12.72 2.35 4.59
C LYS A 17 -13.20 0.91 4.70
N ASP A 18 -12.57 0.00 3.95
CA ASP A 18 -12.89 -1.42 3.91
C ASP A 18 -11.57 -2.18 3.92
N LEU A 19 -11.17 -2.63 5.11
CA LEU A 19 -9.89 -3.30 5.33
C LEU A 19 -9.78 -4.54 4.46
N GLU A 20 -10.84 -5.35 4.38
CA GLU A 20 -10.75 -6.64 3.74
C GLU A 20 -10.74 -6.55 2.22
N LYS A 21 -11.49 -5.59 1.65
CA LYS A 21 -11.37 -5.28 0.23
C LYS A 21 -9.97 -4.80 -0.14
N GLN A 22 -9.36 -3.94 0.68
CA GLN A 22 -8.01 -3.44 0.41
C GLN A 22 -6.95 -4.52 0.61
N LYS A 23 -7.06 -5.34 1.66
CA LYS A 23 -6.15 -6.47 1.89
C LYS A 23 -6.16 -7.44 0.70
N ARG A 24 -7.34 -7.81 0.18
CA ARG A 24 -7.45 -8.64 -1.03
C ARG A 24 -6.78 -8.01 -2.25
N PHE A 25 -6.89 -6.70 -2.44
CA PHE A 25 -6.21 -6.02 -3.53
C PHE A 25 -4.68 -6.16 -3.41
N TYR A 26 -4.10 -5.78 -2.28
CA TYR A 26 -2.64 -5.84 -2.11
C TYR A 26 -2.10 -7.29 -2.09
N ARG A 27 -2.85 -8.24 -1.50
CA ARG A 27 -2.46 -9.65 -1.44
C ARG A 27 -2.68 -10.39 -2.75
N ASP A 28 -3.89 -10.38 -3.28
CA ASP A 28 -4.29 -11.26 -4.39
C ASP A 28 -3.91 -10.64 -5.74
N VAL A 29 -4.13 -9.32 -5.89
CA VAL A 29 -3.83 -8.62 -7.15
C VAL A 29 -2.35 -8.27 -7.22
N LEU A 30 -1.82 -7.57 -6.21
CA LEU A 30 -0.40 -7.16 -6.22
C LEU A 30 0.56 -8.26 -5.70
N GLY A 31 0.06 -9.36 -5.15
CA GLY A 31 0.90 -10.48 -4.74
C GLY A 31 1.73 -10.20 -3.49
N LEU A 32 1.39 -9.19 -2.69
CA LEU A 32 2.14 -8.87 -1.48
C LEU A 32 1.87 -9.89 -0.37
N GLU A 33 2.91 -10.21 0.39
CA GLU A 33 2.84 -11.13 1.52
C GLU A 33 2.22 -10.42 2.73
N VAL A 34 1.14 -10.97 3.30
CA VAL A 34 0.59 -10.51 4.58
C VAL A 34 1.45 -11.06 5.71
N THR A 35 2.12 -10.19 6.46
CA THR A 35 2.99 -10.60 7.58
C THR A 35 2.29 -10.51 8.94
N TYR A 36 1.20 -9.74 9.00
CA TYR A 36 0.34 -9.63 10.18
C TYR A 36 -1.07 -9.20 9.75
N GLU A 37 -2.09 -9.72 10.44
CA GLU A 37 -3.46 -9.28 10.28
C GLU A 37 -4.24 -9.33 11.61
N SER A 38 -5.22 -8.44 11.70
CA SER A 38 -6.27 -8.40 12.72
C SER A 38 -7.55 -7.82 12.12
N ASP A 39 -8.61 -7.72 12.93
CA ASP A 39 -9.87 -7.12 12.51
C ASP A 39 -9.75 -5.63 12.14
N GLN A 40 -8.68 -4.98 12.60
CA GLN A 40 -8.51 -3.54 12.48
C GLN A 40 -7.26 -3.12 11.68
N SER A 41 -6.35 -4.06 11.39
CA SER A 41 -5.16 -3.76 10.60
C SER A 41 -4.61 -4.96 9.82
N ALA A 42 -3.87 -4.66 8.76
CA ALA A 42 -3.06 -5.63 8.04
C ALA A 42 -1.71 -5.01 7.67
N PHE A 43 -0.64 -5.79 7.74
CA PHE A 43 0.70 -5.38 7.30
C PHE A 43 1.13 -6.29 6.17
N LEU A 44 1.51 -5.68 5.04
CA LEU A 44 1.94 -6.37 3.84
C LEU A 44 3.37 -5.99 3.48
N LYS A 45 4.19 -6.99 3.20
CA LYS A 45 5.59 -6.80 2.81
C LYS A 45 5.68 -6.38 1.34
N CYS A 46 6.42 -5.31 1.09
CA CYS A 46 6.70 -4.78 -0.23
C CYS A 46 8.22 -4.59 -0.38
N GLY A 47 8.92 -5.64 -0.84
CA GLY A 47 10.37 -5.66 -0.83
C GLY A 47 10.93 -5.60 0.60
N GLU A 48 11.67 -4.54 0.91
CA GLU A 48 12.19 -4.27 2.27
C GLU A 48 11.30 -3.30 3.07
N GLN A 49 10.22 -2.80 2.47
CA GLN A 49 9.27 -1.88 3.09
C GLN A 49 7.97 -2.58 3.47
N MET A 50 7.13 -1.87 4.24
CA MET A 50 5.78 -2.31 4.60
C MET A 50 4.71 -1.38 4.04
N ILE A 51 3.61 -1.96 3.57
CA ILE A 51 2.33 -1.29 3.41
C ILE A 51 1.44 -1.74 4.55
N ALA A 52 1.03 -0.82 5.42
CA ALA A 52 0.09 -1.09 6.49
C ALA A 52 -1.28 -0.51 6.13
N LEU A 53 -2.34 -1.29 6.35
CA LEU A 53 -3.73 -0.91 6.12
C LEU A 53 -4.43 -0.84 7.46
N PHE A 54 -4.88 0.34 7.87
CA PHE A 54 -5.54 0.57 9.16
C PHE A 54 -6.99 1.00 8.95
N THR A 55 -7.87 0.47 9.79
CA THR A 55 -9.19 1.07 10.02
C THR A 55 -9.05 2.37 10.83
N HIS A 56 -10.10 3.19 10.88
CA HIS A 56 -10.08 4.44 11.66
C HIS A 56 -10.00 4.16 13.17
N GLU A 57 -10.58 3.05 13.60
CA GLU A 57 -10.62 2.57 14.99
C GLU A 57 -9.23 2.12 15.48
N ASN A 58 -8.40 1.58 14.58
CA ASN A 58 -7.07 1.04 14.92
C ASN A 58 -6.10 2.09 15.48
N HIS A 59 -6.18 3.33 14.99
CA HIS A 59 -5.23 4.37 15.35
C HIS A 59 -5.94 5.74 15.47
N PRO A 60 -6.62 6.00 16.60
CA PRO A 60 -7.46 7.19 16.78
C PRO A 60 -6.74 8.51 16.52
N GLU A 61 -5.48 8.65 16.93
CA GLU A 61 -4.70 9.87 16.66
C GLU A 61 -4.44 10.09 15.16
N GLY A 62 -4.17 9.02 14.41
CA GLY A 62 -3.95 9.09 12.98
C GLY A 62 -5.26 9.37 12.24
N ALA A 63 -6.36 8.78 12.70
CA ALA A 63 -7.69 9.11 12.22
C ALA A 63 -8.04 10.59 12.42
N ARG A 64 -7.71 11.16 13.59
CA ARG A 64 -7.88 12.61 13.87
C ARG A 64 -7.11 13.48 12.89
N ARG A 65 -5.89 13.09 12.49
CA ARG A 65 -5.09 13.83 11.49
C ARG A 65 -5.73 13.86 10.11
N LEU A 66 -6.67 12.96 9.83
CA LEU A 66 -7.41 12.86 8.57
C LEU A 66 -8.81 13.50 8.65
N GLU A 67 -9.20 14.09 9.78
CA GLU A 67 -10.48 14.77 9.92
C GLU A 67 -10.60 15.93 8.91
N GLY A 68 -11.73 15.99 8.21
CA GLY A 68 -11.97 16.98 7.15
C GLY A 68 -11.26 16.68 5.82
N ALA A 69 -10.44 15.62 5.74
CA ALA A 69 -9.83 15.22 4.47
C ALA A 69 -10.90 14.70 3.50
N VAL A 70 -11.08 15.41 2.38
CA VAL A 70 -12.01 15.02 1.31
C VAL A 70 -11.33 14.24 0.18
N LYS A 71 -9.99 14.24 0.14
CA LYS A 71 -9.15 13.53 -0.83
C LYS A 71 -8.13 12.68 -0.11
N GLY A 72 -7.77 11.53 -0.70
CA GLY A 72 -6.73 10.64 -0.21
C GLY A 72 -5.41 10.80 -0.97
N ILE A 73 -4.57 9.78 -0.87
CA ILE A 73 -3.32 9.71 -1.64
C ILE A 73 -3.65 9.63 -3.13
N SER A 74 -2.98 10.46 -3.93
CA SER A 74 -3.20 10.51 -5.37
C SER A 74 -2.58 9.32 -6.11
N HIS A 75 -1.39 8.87 -5.70
CA HIS A 75 -0.65 7.83 -6.40
C HIS A 75 0.36 7.13 -5.49
N LEU A 76 0.54 5.82 -5.72
CA LEU A 76 1.62 5.00 -5.18
C LEU A 76 2.19 4.19 -6.34
N GLU A 77 3.51 4.20 -6.49
CA GLU A 77 4.23 3.48 -7.53
C GLU A 77 5.05 2.35 -6.90
N PHE A 78 5.02 1.19 -7.53
CA PHE A 78 5.68 -0.01 -7.04
C PHE A 78 6.71 -0.49 -8.05
N ARG A 79 7.97 -0.48 -7.62
CA ARG A 79 9.08 -0.94 -8.45
C ARG A 79 8.90 -2.41 -8.83
N ILE A 80 8.95 -2.67 -10.13
CA ILE A 80 9.06 -4.02 -10.70
C ILE A 80 10.35 -4.16 -11.49
N LYS A 81 10.73 -5.40 -11.82
CA LYS A 81 11.74 -5.60 -12.88
C LYS A 81 11.10 -5.22 -14.21
N ARG A 82 11.86 -4.54 -15.06
CA ARG A 82 11.40 -4.16 -16.41
C ARG A 82 10.98 -5.36 -17.26
N SER A 83 11.63 -6.51 -17.08
CA SER A 83 11.28 -7.78 -17.76
C SER A 83 9.89 -8.29 -17.40
N ASP A 84 9.36 -7.92 -16.23
CA ASP A 84 8.12 -8.47 -15.69
C ASP A 84 6.91 -7.60 -16.06
N LYS A 85 7.13 -6.51 -16.82
CA LYS A 85 6.11 -5.51 -17.15
C LYS A 85 4.86 -6.13 -17.78
N GLU A 86 5.01 -6.98 -18.79
CA GLU A 86 3.85 -7.54 -19.50
C GLU A 86 3.03 -8.48 -18.59
N TYR A 87 3.71 -9.25 -17.75
CA TYR A 87 3.05 -10.08 -16.75
C TYR A 87 2.18 -9.24 -15.81
N TRP A 88 2.72 -8.14 -15.27
CA TRP A 88 1.97 -7.27 -14.35
C TRP A 88 0.82 -6.54 -15.04
N LEU A 89 1.03 -6.06 -16.27
CA LEU A 89 -0.05 -5.46 -17.07
C LEU A 89 -1.19 -6.46 -17.30
N GLN A 90 -0.88 -7.71 -17.65
CA GLN A 90 -1.90 -8.74 -17.85
C GLN A 90 -2.60 -9.08 -16.53
N LYS A 91 -1.86 -9.32 -15.45
CA LYS A 91 -2.42 -9.64 -14.13
C LYS A 91 -3.38 -8.55 -13.63
N LEU A 92 -3.02 -7.27 -13.81
CA LEU A 92 -3.89 -6.15 -13.47
C LEU A 92 -5.17 -6.17 -14.32
N ARG A 93 -5.05 -6.34 -15.65
CA ARG A 93 -6.21 -6.41 -16.56
C ARG A 93 -7.17 -7.52 -16.17
N ASP A 94 -6.66 -8.73 -15.90
CA ASP A 94 -7.46 -9.88 -15.51
C ASP A 94 -8.22 -9.66 -14.19
N ALA A 95 -7.63 -8.87 -13.28
CA ALA A 95 -8.26 -8.46 -12.03
C ALA A 95 -9.17 -7.21 -12.17
N GLY A 96 -9.33 -6.64 -13.37
CA GLY A 96 -10.15 -5.45 -13.63
C GLY A 96 -9.47 -4.12 -13.30
N TYR A 97 -8.14 -4.09 -13.22
CA TYR A 97 -7.33 -2.90 -12.94
C TYR A 97 -6.40 -2.57 -14.13
N HIS A 98 -5.78 -1.39 -14.08
CA HIS A 98 -4.75 -1.01 -15.05
C HIS A 98 -3.70 -0.12 -14.38
N ALA A 99 -2.46 -0.19 -14.86
CA ALA A 99 -1.45 0.82 -14.56
C ALA A 99 -1.67 2.04 -15.45
N TYR A 100 -1.47 3.24 -14.91
CA TYR A 100 -1.53 4.44 -15.71
C TYR A 100 -0.22 4.60 -16.50
N LYS A 101 -0.29 4.47 -17.83
CA LYS A 101 0.86 4.54 -18.73
C LYS A 101 1.97 3.55 -18.32
N ASP A 102 3.17 4.07 -18.08
CA ASP A 102 4.38 3.33 -17.71
C ASP A 102 4.80 3.60 -16.26
N ASN A 103 3.87 4.04 -15.40
CA ASN A 103 4.16 4.34 -14.01
C ASN A 103 4.35 3.03 -13.21
N PHE A 104 5.60 2.58 -13.15
CA PHE A 104 6.10 1.43 -12.40
C PHE A 104 7.44 1.78 -11.75
#